data_AF-A0A0A2MYH4-F1
#
_entry.id   AF-A0A0A2MYH4-F1
#
_cell.length_a   1.000
_cell.length_b   1.000
_cell.length_c   1.000
_cell.angle_alpha   90.00
_cell.angle_beta   90.00
_cell.angle_gamma   90.00
#
_symmetry.space_group_name_H-M   'P 1'
#
loop_
_entity.id
_entity.type
_entity.pdbx_description
1 polymer ?
#
loop_
_entity_poly.entity_id
_entity_poly.type
_entity_poly.pdbx_seq_one_letter_code
_entity_poly.pdbx_strand_id
1 'polypeptide(L)'
;MKKLLLLFVGALLLVSCKKDPGSVSGNVYYKFNEFVGNKPDAGTTVKLYNLDKGAEPATYETTSDVQGNYKLENVVPGDYLLLVRSKTTTAENIEIYNQFAANSKELKELFGGDLDKLNKETEELAAIEKNKLEAYTNALSSHDQGDKYLNDYAKYLKEGTAKQKSISDKLPTALKSLVSAATGYDQKIELKKITVEEAKNVQNNTDFGVTYK
;
A
#
# COMPACT_ATOMS: atom_id res chain seq x y z
N MET A 1 -30.69 68.20 -14.29
CA MET A 1 -30.93 67.17 -13.25
C MET A 1 -30.31 65.85 -13.72
N LYS A 2 -29.04 65.60 -13.40
CA LYS A 2 -28.35 64.34 -13.74
C LYS A 2 -28.58 63.34 -12.61
N LYS A 3 -29.29 62.25 -12.89
CA LYS A 3 -29.53 61.16 -11.93
C LYS A 3 -28.23 60.37 -11.73
N LEU A 4 -27.71 60.42 -10.51
CA LEU A 4 -26.57 59.60 -10.07
C LEU A 4 -27.10 58.20 -9.75
N LEU A 5 -26.80 57.24 -10.62
CA LEU A 5 -27.13 55.84 -10.42
C LEU A 5 -26.07 55.24 -9.49
N LEU A 6 -26.41 55.03 -8.21
CA LEU A 6 -25.59 54.30 -7.26
C LEU A 6 -25.64 52.80 -7.60
N LEU A 7 -24.57 52.28 -8.17
CA LEU A 7 -24.30 50.86 -8.33
C LEU A 7 -23.90 50.28 -6.96
N PHE A 8 -24.83 49.59 -6.30
CA PHE A 8 -24.54 48.76 -5.13
C PHE A 8 -23.79 47.52 -5.61
N VAL A 9 -22.46 47.54 -5.50
CA VAL A 9 -21.64 46.34 -5.63
C VAL A 9 -21.80 45.55 -4.34
N GLY A 10 -22.72 44.58 -4.35
CA GLY A 10 -22.82 43.59 -3.29
C GLY A 10 -21.56 42.74 -3.28
N ALA A 11 -20.67 42.98 -2.33
CA ALA A 11 -19.55 42.11 -2.05
C ALA A 11 -20.10 40.78 -1.50
N LEU A 12 -20.23 39.80 -2.39
CA LEU A 12 -20.49 38.41 -2.01
C LEU A 12 -19.23 37.90 -1.30
N LEU A 13 -19.19 38.01 0.02
CA LEU A 13 -18.20 37.32 0.84
C LEU A 13 -18.48 35.82 0.68
N LEU A 14 -17.76 35.17 -0.23
CA LEU A 14 -17.64 33.72 -0.25
C LEU A 14 -16.98 33.32 1.08
N VAL A 15 -17.79 33.00 2.08
CA VAL A 15 -17.33 32.32 3.29
C VAL A 15 -16.86 30.96 2.80
N SER A 16 -15.57 30.86 2.47
CA SER A 16 -14.91 29.57 2.32
C SER A 16 -15.09 28.87 3.66
N CYS A 17 -15.97 27.88 3.69
CA CYS A 17 -16.18 27.03 4.86
C CYS A 17 -14.90 26.22 5.05
N LYS A 18 -13.93 26.81 5.76
CA LYS A 18 -12.66 26.17 6.07
C LYS A 18 -12.94 25.21 7.22
N LYS A 19 -13.06 23.92 6.89
CA LYS A 19 -13.21 22.87 7.90
C LYS A 19 -11.97 22.83 8.79
N ASP A 20 -12.18 22.64 10.08
CA ASP A 20 -11.07 22.50 11.02
C ASP A 20 -10.27 21.22 10.75
N PRO A 21 -8.94 21.31 10.62
CA PRO A 21 -8.14 20.15 10.26
C PRO A 21 -7.98 19.18 11.42
N GLY A 22 -7.82 17.91 11.07
CA GLY A 22 -7.47 16.83 11.99
C GLY A 22 -5.98 16.48 11.97
N SER A 23 -5.65 15.28 12.46
CA SER A 23 -4.31 14.69 12.34
C SER A 23 -4.39 13.18 12.09
N VAL A 24 -3.32 12.61 11.53
CA VAL A 24 -3.14 11.16 11.40
C VAL A 24 -1.85 10.79 12.10
N SER A 25 -1.89 9.81 12.99
CA SER A 25 -0.71 9.35 13.73
C SER A 25 -0.71 7.84 13.91
N GLY A 26 0.42 7.29 14.30
CA GLY A 26 0.53 5.85 14.49
C GLY A 26 1.90 5.41 14.97
N ASN A 27 2.00 4.12 15.26
CA ASN A 27 3.25 3.42 15.50
C ASN A 27 3.42 2.28 14.49
N VAL A 28 4.63 2.13 13.94
CA VAL A 28 5.00 1.08 13.00
C VAL A 28 6.04 0.19 13.63
N TYR A 29 5.76 -1.11 13.66
CA TYR A 29 6.62 -2.10 14.27
C TYR A 29 6.57 -3.43 13.52
N TYR A 30 7.53 -4.29 13.82
CA TYR A 30 7.60 -5.66 13.32
C TYR A 30 8.04 -6.58 14.45
N LYS A 31 7.71 -7.86 14.34
CA LYS A 31 8.14 -8.87 15.31
C LYS A 31 9.50 -9.42 14.90
N PHE A 32 10.53 -9.13 15.70
CA PHE A 32 11.89 -9.56 15.40
C PHE A 32 12.04 -11.08 15.54
N ASN A 33 11.54 -11.64 16.64
CA ASN A 33 11.34 -13.07 16.86
C ASN A 33 10.45 -13.30 18.11
N GLU A 34 10.15 -14.56 18.43
CA GLU A 34 9.32 -14.95 19.59
C GLU A 34 9.94 -14.59 20.95
N PHE A 35 11.26 -14.42 21.04
CA PHE A 35 11.97 -14.20 22.30
C PHE A 35 12.16 -12.72 22.63
N VAL A 36 12.48 -11.91 21.63
CA VAL A 36 12.74 -10.47 21.74
C VAL A 36 11.44 -9.67 21.59
N GLY A 37 10.47 -10.20 20.84
CA GLY A 37 9.20 -9.54 20.56
C GLY A 37 9.32 -8.40 19.53
N ASN A 38 8.49 -7.38 19.71
CA ASN A 38 8.31 -6.32 18.73
C ASN A 38 9.47 -5.31 18.77
N LYS A 39 9.86 -4.83 17.59
CA LYS A 39 10.83 -3.76 17.38
C LYS A 39 10.19 -2.64 16.57
N PRO A 40 10.53 -1.38 16.85
CA PRO A 40 10.08 -0.26 16.04
C PRO A 40 10.68 -0.35 14.64
N ASP A 41 9.88 -0.01 13.63
CA ASP A 41 10.36 0.16 12.26
C ASP A 41 10.67 1.62 11.99
N ALA A 42 11.86 2.06 12.43
CA ALA A 42 12.32 3.44 12.31
C ALA A 42 12.62 3.83 10.86
N GLY A 43 12.21 5.03 10.47
CA GLY A 43 12.39 5.53 9.09
C GLY A 43 11.42 4.94 8.07
N THR A 44 10.36 4.27 8.51
CA THR A 44 9.23 3.85 7.65
C THR A 44 8.65 5.07 6.95
N THR A 45 8.45 4.99 5.65
CA THR A 45 7.79 6.04 4.86
C THR A 45 6.28 5.93 5.02
N VAL A 46 5.62 7.04 5.34
CA VAL A 46 4.16 7.12 5.46
C VAL A 46 3.64 8.19 4.51
N LYS A 47 2.75 7.81 3.60
CA LYS A 47 2.12 8.71 2.62
C LYS A 47 0.61 8.67 2.74
N LEU A 48 -0.02 9.84 2.56
CA LEU A 48 -1.45 10.00 2.57
C LEU A 48 -1.92 10.64 1.27
N TYR A 49 -2.73 9.91 0.51
CA TYR A 49 -3.28 10.34 -0.78
C TYR A 49 -4.75 10.71 -0.61
N ASN A 50 -5.12 11.96 -0.88
CA ASN A 50 -6.51 12.40 -0.81
C ASN A 50 -7.30 11.87 -2.02
N LEU A 51 -8.30 11.03 -1.77
CA LEU A 51 -9.07 10.37 -2.82
C LEU A 51 -9.91 11.36 -3.65
N ASP A 52 -10.27 12.52 -3.09
CA ASP A 52 -11.03 13.56 -3.80
C ASP A 52 -10.14 14.47 -4.67
N LYS A 53 -8.82 14.49 -4.44
CA LYS A 53 -7.88 15.37 -5.15
C LYS A 53 -7.04 14.67 -6.23
N GLY A 54 -7.04 13.34 -6.28
CA GLY A 54 -6.26 12.54 -7.22
C GLY A 54 -4.81 12.26 -6.78
N ALA A 55 -4.03 11.60 -7.66
CA ALA A 55 -2.82 10.87 -7.28
C ALA A 55 -1.55 11.64 -6.90
N GLU A 56 -1.26 12.85 -7.39
CA GLU A 56 0.09 13.39 -7.22
C GLU A 56 0.21 14.92 -7.14
N PRO A 57 1.12 15.45 -6.29
CA PRO A 57 1.91 14.71 -5.30
C PRO A 57 1.05 14.16 -4.15
N ALA A 58 1.56 13.17 -3.41
CA ALA A 58 0.95 12.74 -2.15
C ALA A 58 0.60 13.98 -1.29
N THR A 59 -0.61 14.00 -0.73
CA THR A 59 -1.11 15.21 -0.05
C THR A 59 -0.35 15.47 1.25
N TYR A 60 0.06 14.40 1.92
CA TYR A 60 0.88 14.45 3.14
C TYR A 60 1.90 13.30 3.15
N GLU A 61 3.09 13.56 3.68
CA GLU A 61 4.17 12.57 3.81
C GLU A 61 4.99 12.81 5.08
N THR A 62 5.43 11.73 5.72
CA THR A 62 6.36 11.75 6.86
C THR A 62 7.15 10.45 6.94
N THR A 63 8.12 10.38 7.85
CA THR A 63 8.80 9.14 8.23
C THR A 63 8.64 8.86 9.71
N SER A 64 8.59 7.58 10.10
CA SER A 64 8.57 7.21 11.51
C SER A 64 9.89 7.55 12.23
N ASP A 65 9.79 7.90 13.51
CA ASP A 65 10.91 8.16 14.39
C ASP A 65 11.62 6.86 14.85
N VAL A 66 12.62 7.01 15.72
CA VAL A 66 13.40 5.86 16.24
C VAL A 66 12.60 4.90 17.12
N GLN A 67 11.44 5.35 17.62
CA GLN A 67 10.46 4.53 18.33
C GLN A 67 9.35 4.00 17.41
N GLY A 68 9.44 4.25 16.11
CA GLY A 68 8.46 3.81 15.11
C GLY A 68 7.20 4.70 15.04
N ASN A 69 7.14 5.80 15.80
CA ASN A 69 5.98 6.69 15.78
C ASN A 69 6.01 7.63 14.58
N TYR A 70 4.85 7.96 14.03
CA TYR A 70 4.70 9.01 13.03
C TYR A 70 3.50 9.90 13.33
N LYS A 71 3.54 11.13 12.82
CA LYS A 71 2.41 12.07 12.88
C LYS A 71 2.37 12.97 11.65
N LEU A 72 1.18 13.16 11.11
CA LEU A 72 0.81 14.09 10.07
C LEU A 72 -0.21 15.07 10.68
N GLU A 73 0.19 16.33 10.82
CA GLU A 73 -0.64 17.40 11.39
C GLU A 73 -1.41 18.14 10.31
N ASN A 74 -2.45 18.85 10.70
CA ASN A 74 -3.21 19.75 9.84
C ASN A 74 -3.78 19.04 8.59
N VAL A 75 -4.26 17.82 8.78
CA VAL A 75 -4.86 17.02 7.70
C VAL A 75 -6.29 17.50 7.47
N VAL A 76 -6.57 17.98 6.26
CA VAL A 76 -7.92 18.47 5.93
C VAL A 76 -8.92 17.32 5.96
N PRO A 77 -10.17 17.53 6.40
CA PRO A 77 -11.14 16.44 6.44
C PRO A 77 -11.44 15.87 5.06
N GLY A 78 -11.55 14.54 4.97
CA GLY A 78 -11.77 13.82 3.72
C GLY A 78 -11.43 12.33 3.80
N ASP A 79 -11.62 11.63 2.68
CA ASP A 79 -11.23 10.23 2.51
C ASP A 79 -9.83 10.13 1.90
N TYR A 80 -9.03 9.20 2.43
CA TYR A 80 -7.63 9.04 2.05
C TYR A 80 -7.24 7.57 1.89
N LEU A 81 -6.27 7.32 1.02
CA LEU A 81 -5.48 6.10 1.04
C LEU A 81 -4.18 6.34 1.81
N LEU A 82 -4.00 5.60 2.91
CA LEU A 82 -2.77 5.55 3.69
C LEU A 82 -1.86 4.46 3.11
N LEU A 83 -0.64 4.84 2.75
CA LEU A 83 0.45 3.94 2.38
C LEU A 83 1.53 3.98 3.46
N VAL A 84 1.76 2.85 4.12
CA VAL A 84 2.86 2.65 5.06
C VAL A 84 3.87 1.70 4.42
N ARG A 85 5.09 2.16 4.14
CA ARG A 85 6.16 1.36 3.52
C ARG A 85 7.30 1.17 4.49
N SER A 86 7.50 -0.09 4.88
CA SER A 86 8.54 -0.52 5.82
C SER A 86 9.93 -0.08 5.36
N LYS A 87 10.75 0.39 6.31
CA LYS A 87 12.18 0.59 6.07
C LYS A 87 12.99 -0.68 6.30
N THR A 88 12.56 -1.50 7.26
CA THR A 88 13.36 -2.61 7.79
C THR A 88 13.00 -3.96 7.20
N THR A 89 11.75 -4.15 6.81
CA THR A 89 11.16 -5.46 6.50
C THR A 89 10.81 -5.57 5.02
N THR A 90 10.90 -6.79 4.50
CA THR A 90 10.52 -7.14 3.14
C THR A 90 9.38 -8.15 3.16
N ALA A 91 8.65 -8.24 2.06
CA ALA A 91 7.59 -9.20 1.83
C ALA A 91 7.77 -9.83 0.45
N GLU A 92 7.21 -11.03 0.26
CA GLU A 92 7.10 -11.59 -1.08
C GLU A 92 6.23 -10.67 -1.94
N ASN A 93 6.53 -10.56 -3.22
CA ASN A 93 5.79 -9.69 -4.13
C ASN A 93 4.29 -10.01 -4.17
N ILE A 94 3.91 -11.28 -3.94
CA ILE A 94 2.50 -11.68 -3.84
C ILE A 94 1.78 -10.99 -2.67
N GLU A 95 2.44 -10.77 -1.53
CA GLU A 95 1.85 -10.01 -0.41
C GLU A 95 1.59 -8.55 -0.80
N ILE A 96 2.50 -7.96 -1.58
CA ILE A 96 2.36 -6.58 -2.08
C ILE A 96 1.24 -6.51 -3.12
N TYR A 97 1.15 -7.47 -4.04
CA TYR A 97 0.03 -7.56 -4.99
C TYR A 97 -1.31 -7.79 -4.29
N ASN A 98 -1.35 -8.54 -3.18
CA ASN A 98 -2.55 -8.67 -2.35
C ASN A 98 -3.00 -7.32 -1.77
N GLN A 99 -2.06 -6.48 -1.31
CA GLN A 99 -2.38 -5.12 -0.86
C GLN A 99 -2.96 -4.28 -2.01
N PHE A 100 -2.41 -4.41 -3.22
CA PHE A 100 -2.94 -3.70 -4.39
C PHE A 100 -4.31 -4.21 -4.80
N ALA A 101 -4.54 -5.52 -4.80
CA ALA A 101 -5.83 -6.12 -5.12
C ALA A 101 -6.92 -5.67 -4.14
N ALA A 102 -6.62 -5.72 -2.83
CA ALA A 102 -7.54 -5.33 -1.76
C ALA A 102 -7.91 -3.84 -1.80
N ASN A 103 -7.03 -2.98 -2.30
CA ASN A 103 -7.24 -1.53 -2.42
C ASN A 103 -7.38 -1.07 -3.88
N SER A 104 -7.71 -1.99 -4.80
CA SER A 104 -7.68 -1.75 -6.26
C SER A 104 -8.59 -0.60 -6.70
N LYS A 105 -9.70 -0.37 -6.01
CA LYS A 105 -10.62 0.73 -6.28
C LYS A 105 -9.96 2.08 -6.00
N GLU A 106 -9.46 2.29 -4.78
CA GLU A 106 -8.79 3.52 -4.35
C GLU A 106 -7.54 3.78 -5.20
N LEU A 107 -6.78 2.72 -5.50
CA LEU A 107 -5.61 2.80 -6.36
C LEU A 107 -5.96 3.20 -7.80
N LYS A 108 -7.09 2.73 -8.33
CA LYS A 108 -7.58 3.13 -9.66
C LYS A 108 -8.05 4.58 -9.66
N GLU A 109 -8.76 5.02 -8.61
CA GLU A 109 -9.20 6.41 -8.44
C GLU A 109 -8.01 7.37 -8.39
N LEU A 110 -6.95 7.00 -7.68
CA LEU A 110 -5.74 7.79 -7.59
C LEU A 110 -4.94 7.71 -8.89
N PHE A 111 -4.41 6.53 -9.22
CA PHE A 111 -3.33 6.36 -10.19
C PHE A 111 -3.80 5.91 -11.57
N GLY A 112 -5.09 5.69 -11.76
CA GLY A 112 -5.67 5.14 -12.99
C GLY A 112 -5.25 3.69 -13.26
N GLY A 113 -5.27 3.31 -14.54
CA GLY A 113 -4.91 1.97 -14.99
C GLY A 113 -6.07 0.95 -15.00
N ASP A 114 -5.85 -0.18 -15.67
CA ASP A 114 -6.77 -1.32 -15.67
C ASP A 114 -6.43 -2.23 -14.48
N LEU A 115 -7.05 -1.93 -13.32
CA LEU A 115 -6.91 -2.71 -12.08
C LEU A 115 -8.10 -3.64 -11.83
N ASP A 116 -9.10 -3.67 -12.73
CA ASP A 116 -10.37 -4.39 -12.50
C ASP A 116 -10.17 -5.91 -12.39
N LYS A 117 -9.10 -6.41 -13.02
CA LYS A 117 -8.73 -7.84 -13.01
C LYS A 117 -7.68 -8.18 -11.96
N LEU A 118 -7.14 -7.20 -11.23
CA LEU A 118 -5.97 -7.41 -10.37
C LEU A 118 -6.24 -8.45 -9.29
N ASN A 119 -7.44 -8.47 -8.70
CA ASN A 119 -7.81 -9.50 -7.72
C ASN A 119 -7.70 -10.91 -8.31
N LYS A 120 -8.33 -11.14 -9.48
CA LYS A 120 -8.26 -12.43 -10.18
C LYS A 120 -6.83 -12.81 -10.55
N GLU A 121 -6.04 -11.87 -11.05
CA GLU A 121 -4.65 -12.15 -11.44
C GLU A 121 -3.78 -12.52 -10.24
N THR A 122 -4.04 -11.90 -9.09
CA THR A 122 -3.35 -12.18 -7.83
C THR A 122 -3.77 -13.53 -7.25
N GLU A 123 -5.05 -13.91 -7.35
CA GLU A 123 -5.53 -15.26 -7.01
C GLU A 123 -4.88 -16.35 -7.88
N GLU A 124 -4.77 -16.12 -9.19
CA GLU A 124 -4.06 -17.02 -10.11
C GLU A 124 -2.59 -17.16 -9.74
N LEU A 125 -1.91 -16.05 -9.38
CA LEU A 125 -0.54 -16.10 -8.90
C LEU A 125 -0.43 -16.88 -7.59
N ALA A 126 -1.33 -16.65 -6.62
CA ALA A 126 -1.35 -17.37 -5.35
C ALA A 126 -1.53 -18.88 -5.55
N ALA A 127 -2.35 -19.31 -6.53
CA ALA A 127 -2.49 -20.73 -6.88
C ALA A 127 -1.18 -21.32 -7.43
N ILE A 128 -0.44 -20.57 -8.27
CA ILE A 128 0.87 -21.00 -8.75
C ILE A 128 1.87 -21.12 -7.60
N GLU A 129 1.93 -20.13 -6.71
CA GLU A 129 2.83 -20.15 -5.55
C GLU A 129 2.52 -21.30 -4.60
N LYS A 130 1.23 -21.62 -4.40
CA LYS A 130 0.80 -22.80 -3.64
C LYS A 130 1.27 -24.09 -4.30
N ASN A 131 1.05 -24.27 -5.60
CA ASN A 131 1.51 -25.46 -6.31
C ASN A 131 3.04 -25.59 -6.28
N LYS A 132 3.76 -24.47 -6.36
CA LYS A 132 5.23 -24.42 -6.19
C LYS A 132 5.66 -24.94 -4.82
N LEU A 133 5.01 -24.48 -3.75
CA LEU A 133 5.30 -24.92 -2.38
C LEU A 133 4.98 -26.40 -2.17
N GLU A 134 3.85 -26.88 -2.71
CA GLU A 134 3.47 -28.30 -2.67
C GLU A 134 4.49 -29.18 -3.41
N ALA A 135 4.92 -28.77 -4.61
CA ALA A 135 5.96 -29.49 -5.36
C ALA A 135 7.28 -29.55 -4.57
N TYR A 136 7.71 -28.44 -3.96
CA TYR A 136 8.91 -28.42 -3.12
C TYR A 136 8.79 -29.36 -1.92
N THR A 137 7.67 -29.32 -1.21
CA THR A 137 7.42 -30.17 -0.03
C THR A 137 7.40 -31.65 -0.41
N ASN A 138 6.80 -32.00 -1.55
CA ASN A 138 6.79 -33.36 -2.06
C ASN A 138 8.20 -33.82 -2.49
N ALA A 139 9.00 -32.94 -3.10
CA ALA A 139 10.39 -33.25 -3.44
C ALA A 139 11.24 -33.55 -2.20
N LEU A 140 10.99 -32.87 -1.08
CA LEU A 140 11.71 -33.11 0.19
C LEU A 140 11.31 -34.42 0.88
N SER A 141 10.11 -34.94 0.60
CA SER A 141 9.52 -36.09 1.31
C SER A 141 9.46 -37.38 0.49
N SER A 142 9.60 -37.31 -0.84
CA SER A 142 9.57 -38.48 -1.73
C SER A 142 10.97 -38.96 -2.09
N HIS A 143 11.25 -40.24 -1.82
CA HIS A 143 12.52 -40.88 -2.15
C HIS A 143 12.62 -41.40 -3.59
N ASP A 144 11.49 -41.63 -4.26
CA ASP A 144 11.38 -42.27 -5.57
C ASP A 144 10.91 -41.32 -6.69
N GLN A 145 10.21 -40.23 -6.35
CA GLN A 145 9.67 -39.26 -7.31
C GLN A 145 10.27 -37.85 -7.15
N GLY A 146 11.36 -37.70 -6.40
CA GLY A 146 12.02 -36.41 -6.15
C GLY A 146 12.27 -35.61 -7.43
N ASP A 147 12.82 -36.23 -8.48
CA ASP A 147 13.10 -35.57 -9.76
C ASP A 147 11.85 -35.00 -10.44
N LYS A 148 10.73 -35.73 -10.38
CA LYS A 148 9.46 -35.26 -10.92
C LYS A 148 8.99 -34.00 -10.18
N TYR A 149 9.03 -34.02 -8.85
CA TYR A 149 8.59 -32.89 -8.04
C TYR A 149 9.53 -31.69 -8.15
N LEU A 150 10.84 -31.89 -8.34
CA LEU A 150 11.78 -30.82 -8.65
C LEU A 150 11.49 -30.18 -10.03
N ASN A 151 11.11 -30.99 -11.03
CA ASN A 151 10.69 -30.48 -12.32
C ASN A 151 9.38 -29.68 -12.22
N ASP A 152 8.39 -30.16 -11.45
CA ASP A 152 7.15 -29.43 -11.19
C ASP A 152 7.43 -28.11 -10.46
N TYR A 153 8.31 -28.12 -9.45
CA TYR A 153 8.76 -26.91 -8.76
C TYR A 153 9.37 -25.89 -9.73
N ALA A 154 10.31 -26.32 -10.59
CA ALA A 154 10.94 -25.44 -11.56
C ALA A 154 9.94 -24.87 -12.57
N LYS A 155 8.95 -25.67 -12.98
CA LYS A 155 7.84 -25.22 -13.82
C LYS A 155 7.04 -24.12 -13.14
N TYR A 156 6.56 -24.35 -11.91
CA TYR A 156 5.75 -23.36 -11.18
C TYR A 156 6.53 -22.10 -10.83
N LEU A 157 7.84 -22.21 -10.56
CA LEU A 157 8.71 -21.04 -10.38
C LEU A 157 8.73 -20.15 -11.64
N LYS A 158 8.84 -20.76 -12.83
CA LYS A 158 8.82 -20.04 -14.11
C LYS A 158 7.45 -19.42 -14.39
N GLU A 159 6.37 -20.16 -14.16
CA GLU A 159 5.00 -19.67 -14.33
C GLU A 159 4.70 -18.51 -13.38
N GLY A 160 5.10 -18.60 -12.12
CA GLY A 160 4.93 -17.56 -11.11
C GLY A 160 5.68 -16.29 -11.50
N THR A 161 6.95 -16.41 -11.91
CA THR A 161 7.75 -15.28 -12.40
C THR A 161 7.10 -14.60 -13.60
N ALA A 162 6.63 -15.37 -14.59
CA ALA A 162 5.95 -14.82 -15.76
C ALA A 162 4.65 -14.10 -15.39
N LYS A 163 3.87 -14.66 -14.44
CA LYS A 163 2.63 -14.06 -13.96
C LYS A 163 2.88 -12.77 -13.19
N GLN A 164 3.87 -12.75 -12.29
CA GLN A 164 4.30 -11.53 -11.58
C GLN A 164 4.70 -10.43 -12.56
N LYS A 165 5.47 -10.77 -13.60
CA LYS A 165 5.83 -9.80 -14.65
C LYS A 165 4.58 -9.29 -15.38
N SER A 166 3.66 -10.17 -15.77
CA SER A 166 2.42 -9.77 -16.44
C SER A 166 1.55 -8.84 -15.59
N ILE A 167 1.50 -9.04 -14.27
CA ILE A 167 0.79 -8.15 -13.35
C ILE A 167 1.54 -6.81 -13.30
N SER A 168 2.85 -6.84 -13.02
CA SER A 168 3.69 -5.65 -12.93
C SER A 168 3.59 -4.77 -14.18
N ASP A 169 3.66 -5.35 -15.39
CA ASP A 169 3.59 -4.62 -16.66
C ASP A 169 2.30 -3.78 -16.82
N LYS A 170 1.18 -4.22 -16.22
CA LYS A 170 -0.13 -3.54 -16.29
C LYS A 170 -0.32 -2.46 -15.23
N LEU A 171 0.49 -2.47 -14.18
CA LEU A 171 0.37 -1.50 -13.11
C LEU A 171 0.73 -0.07 -13.57
N PRO A 172 0.05 0.96 -13.02
CA PRO A 172 0.50 2.35 -13.11
C PRO A 172 1.93 2.52 -12.60
N THR A 173 2.66 3.50 -13.13
CA THR A 173 4.07 3.77 -12.78
C THR A 173 4.30 3.94 -11.28
N ALA A 174 3.37 4.61 -10.59
CA ALA A 174 3.45 4.79 -9.13
C ALA A 174 3.50 3.45 -8.38
N LEU A 175 2.67 2.47 -8.78
CA LEU A 175 2.62 1.15 -8.15
C LEU A 175 3.78 0.26 -8.58
N LYS A 176 4.24 0.36 -9.83
CA LYS A 176 5.46 -0.32 -10.30
C LYS A 176 6.69 0.06 -9.46
N SER A 177 6.76 1.29 -8.95
CA SER A 177 7.89 1.73 -8.10
C SER A 177 7.91 1.08 -6.70
N LEU A 178 6.80 0.46 -6.29
CA LEU A 178 6.66 -0.20 -5.00
C LEU A 178 6.96 -1.70 -5.07
N VAL A 179 7.01 -2.30 -6.27
CA VAL A 179 7.26 -3.72 -6.47
C VAL A 179 8.13 -3.99 -7.71
N SER A 180 9.26 -4.63 -7.48
CA SER A 180 10.23 -5.09 -8.47
C SER A 180 9.93 -6.53 -8.90
N ALA A 181 9.62 -6.72 -10.18
CA ALA A 181 9.47 -8.06 -10.74
C ALA A 181 10.78 -8.88 -10.78
N ALA A 182 11.94 -8.29 -10.43
CA ALA A 182 13.25 -8.93 -10.58
C ALA A 182 13.71 -9.72 -9.34
N THR A 183 13.27 -9.33 -8.14
CA THR A 183 13.81 -9.85 -6.87
C THR A 183 12.89 -10.85 -6.17
N GLY A 184 11.60 -10.90 -6.53
CA GLY A 184 10.58 -11.71 -5.86
C GLY A 184 10.18 -11.21 -4.46
N TYR A 185 10.97 -10.28 -3.90
CA TYR A 185 10.76 -9.61 -2.63
C TYR A 185 11.00 -8.12 -2.76
N ASP A 186 10.23 -7.33 -2.02
CA ASP A 186 10.36 -5.89 -1.91
C ASP A 186 10.00 -5.42 -0.50
N GLN A 187 10.21 -4.13 -0.21
CA GLN A 187 9.83 -3.55 1.08
C GLN A 187 8.35 -3.79 1.37
N LYS A 188 8.05 -4.29 2.57
CA LYS A 188 6.67 -4.58 2.97
C LYS A 188 5.85 -3.30 2.99
N ILE A 189 4.59 -3.39 2.57
CA ILE A 189 3.66 -2.27 2.60
C ILE A 189 2.34 -2.64 3.29
N GLU A 190 1.67 -1.64 3.83
CA GLU A 190 0.25 -1.66 4.19
C GLU A 190 -0.44 -0.55 3.40
N LEU A 191 -1.56 -0.89 2.76
CA LEU A 191 -2.48 0.05 2.13
C LEU A 191 -3.82 -0.01 2.84
N LYS A 192 -4.33 1.16 3.24
CA LYS A 192 -5.59 1.23 3.98
C LYS A 192 -6.35 2.51 3.68
N LYS A 193 -7.63 2.38 3.32
CA LYS A 193 -8.55 3.52 3.27
C LYS A 193 -8.82 4.02 4.70
N ILE A 194 -8.67 5.32 4.92
CA ILE A 194 -9.02 6.00 6.17
C ILE A 194 -9.84 7.26 5.89
N THR A 195 -10.64 7.69 6.86
CA THR A 195 -11.40 8.94 6.81
C THR A 195 -10.92 9.85 7.93
N VAL A 196 -10.54 11.07 7.60
CA VAL A 196 -10.24 12.13 8.56
C VAL A 196 -11.46 13.03 8.66
N GLU A 197 -12.11 13.04 9.82
CA GLU A 197 -13.23 13.93 10.11
C GLU A 197 -12.74 15.29 10.63
N GLU A 198 -13.62 16.29 10.57
CA GLU A 198 -13.34 17.65 11.04
C GLU A 198 -12.89 17.68 12.51
N ALA A 199 -11.74 18.32 12.75
CA ALA A 199 -11.08 18.42 14.06
C ALA A 199 -10.80 17.07 14.76
N LYS A 200 -10.82 15.94 14.05
CA LYS A 200 -10.58 14.60 14.64
C LYS A 200 -9.19 14.06 14.31
N ASN A 201 -8.67 13.29 15.26
CA ASN A 201 -7.41 12.56 15.10
C ASN A 201 -7.68 11.11 14.72
N VAL A 202 -6.99 10.61 13.70
CA VAL A 202 -6.99 9.20 13.31
C VAL A 202 -5.71 8.55 13.81
N GLN A 203 -5.84 7.43 14.51
CA GLN A 203 -4.71 6.62 14.93
C GLN A 203 -4.67 5.32 14.11
N ASN A 204 -3.53 5.01 13.48
CA ASN A 204 -3.31 3.78 12.73
C ASN A 204 -1.95 3.17 13.10
N ASN A 205 -1.96 2.09 13.87
CA ASN A 205 -0.74 1.32 14.13
C ASN A 205 -0.60 0.22 13.07
N THR A 206 0.62 0.03 12.57
CA THR A 206 0.93 -1.00 11.57
C THR A 206 1.88 -2.02 12.16
N ASP A 207 1.44 -3.27 12.20
CA ASP A 207 2.26 -4.42 12.58
C ASP A 207 2.66 -5.19 11.31
N PHE A 208 3.93 -5.15 10.96
CA PHE A 208 4.45 -5.89 9.82
C PHE A 208 4.65 -7.39 10.08
N GLY A 209 4.36 -7.86 11.30
CA GLY A 209 4.42 -9.26 11.69
C GLY A 209 5.85 -9.78 11.81
N VAL A 210 5.99 -11.11 11.84
CA VAL A 210 7.29 -11.77 12.00
C VAL A 210 8.13 -11.59 10.75
N THR A 211 9.34 -11.08 10.93
CA THR A 211 10.35 -11.09 9.88
C THR A 211 11.26 -12.30 10.06
N TYR A 212 11.18 -13.27 9.15
CA TYR A 212 12.23 -14.27 9.04
C TYR A 212 13.37 -13.63 8.24
N LYS A 213 14.47 -13.29 8.93
CA LYS A 213 15.75 -12.96 8.29
C LYS A 213 16.59 -14.22 8.15
#